data_AF-A0A6G1HTD1-F1
#
_entry.id   AF-A0A6G1HTD1-F1
#
_cell.length_a   1.000
_cell.length_b   1.000
_cell.length_c   1.000
_cell.angle_alpha   90.00
_cell.angle_beta   90.00
_cell.angle_gamma   90.00
#
_symmetry.space_group_name_H-M   'P 1'
#
loop_
_entity.id
_entity.type
_entity.pdbx_description
1 polymer ?
#
loop_
_entity_poly.entity_id
_entity_poly.type
_entity_poly.pdbx_seq_one_letter_code
_entity_poly.pdbx_strand_id
1 'polypeptide(L)'
;IDYSKWDSIDTDSEAEDPSDDEPPELVSIQAVTGKQSVKQEAQKAAKRPHMVRHHHPPHPPIFKLDVPPIPAVINIPLVFYRIGSKSSNRADLDNQMVTYMKIDAISGFAPPEWQSGVGSVICARKERKLLLPYHVEGVWMFCDRILDYFGDSKGPPSQLYKREVFETLWKSYCKNHDAFRRKQGW
;
A
#
# COMPACT_ATOMS: atom_id res chain seq x y z
N ILE A 1 13.90 -20.21 -0.50
CA ILE A 1 12.88 -19.96 0.53
C ILE A 1 11.53 -20.47 0.06
N ASP A 2 10.75 -21.09 0.97
CA ASP A 2 9.39 -21.55 0.67
C ASP A 2 8.39 -20.39 0.84
N TYR A 3 8.16 -19.66 -0.24
CA TYR A 3 7.20 -18.55 -0.29
C TYR A 3 5.74 -18.99 -0.14
N SER A 4 5.47 -20.30 -0.14
CA SER A 4 4.14 -20.85 0.10
C SER A 4 3.72 -20.80 1.58
N LYS A 5 4.67 -20.52 2.48
CA LYS A 5 4.44 -20.24 3.89
C LYS A 5 4.59 -18.76 4.16
N TRP A 6 3.49 -18.13 4.57
CA TRP A 6 3.42 -16.68 4.85
C TRP A 6 4.52 -16.18 5.80
N ASP A 7 4.84 -16.93 6.86
CA ASP A 7 5.80 -16.51 7.89
C ASP A 7 7.27 -16.87 7.59
N SER A 8 7.54 -17.66 6.55
CA SER A 8 8.92 -18.08 6.21
C SER A 8 9.71 -17.03 5.43
N ILE A 9 9.14 -15.84 5.25
CA ILE A 9 9.67 -14.79 4.40
C ILE A 9 10.59 -13.80 5.13
N ASP A 10 10.55 -13.79 6.46
CA ASP A 10 11.42 -12.94 7.30
C ASP A 10 12.90 -13.38 7.25
N THR A 11 13.20 -14.51 6.61
CA THR A 11 14.50 -15.20 6.64
C THR A 11 15.48 -14.82 5.51
N ASP A 12 15.13 -13.88 4.63
CA ASP A 12 15.96 -13.52 3.46
C ASP A 12 16.47 -12.07 3.49
N SER A 13 16.72 -11.52 4.67
CA SER A 13 17.42 -10.25 4.81
C SER A 13 18.64 -10.42 5.69
N GLU A 14 19.53 -11.34 5.32
CA GLU A 14 20.96 -11.08 5.50
C GLU A 14 21.31 -10.01 4.46
N ALA A 15 21.51 -8.78 4.92
CA ALA A 15 22.17 -7.77 4.11
C ALA A 15 23.56 -8.32 3.78
N GLU A 16 23.88 -8.49 2.49
CA GLU A 16 25.28 -8.46 2.12
C GLU A 16 25.80 -7.08 2.53
N ASP A 17 26.83 -7.09 3.39
CA ASP A 17 27.54 -5.89 3.82
C ASP A 17 27.84 -5.01 2.60
N PRO A 18 27.31 -3.77 2.51
CA PRO A 18 27.91 -2.81 1.62
C PRO A 18 29.24 -2.42 2.25
N SER A 19 30.31 -3.02 1.72
CA SER A 19 31.69 -2.62 1.92
C SER A 19 31.81 -1.10 1.91
N ASP A 20 32.42 -0.56 2.98
CA ASP A 20 32.84 0.83 3.10
C ASP A 20 33.60 1.27 1.84
N ASP A 21 33.03 2.21 1.08
CA ASP A 21 33.82 3.16 0.30
C ASP A 21 33.01 4.45 0.05
N GLU A 22 33.71 5.56 0.26
CA GLU A 22 33.26 6.96 0.28
C GLU A 22 32.52 7.44 -1.00
N PRO A 23 31.73 8.53 -0.90
CA PRO A 23 31.01 9.11 -2.02
C PRO A 23 31.88 10.10 -2.82
N PRO A 24 31.96 10.01 -4.17
CA PRO A 24 32.47 11.11 -4.96
C PRO A 24 31.38 12.14 -5.31
N GLU A 25 31.86 13.37 -5.35
CA GLU A 25 31.21 14.67 -5.42
C GLU A 25 30.26 14.93 -6.61
N LEU A 26 29.39 15.93 -6.38
CA LEU A 26 28.63 16.68 -7.39
C LEU A 26 29.55 17.20 -8.52
N VAL A 27 29.27 16.79 -9.76
CA VAL A 27 29.79 17.47 -10.94
C VAL A 27 28.70 18.30 -11.61
N SER A 28 28.87 19.61 -11.46
CA SER A 28 28.16 20.68 -12.15
C SER A 28 28.52 20.70 -13.63
N ILE A 29 27.54 20.63 -14.52
CA ILE A 29 27.75 20.80 -15.97
C ILE A 29 27.21 22.18 -16.39
N GLN A 30 28.12 23.08 -16.76
CA GLN A 30 27.84 24.30 -17.53
C GLN A 30 27.94 24.01 -19.03
N ALA A 31 27.07 24.60 -19.85
CA ALA A 31 27.27 24.75 -21.29
C ALA A 31 26.67 26.07 -21.82
N VAL A 32 27.53 27.10 -21.85
CA VAL A 32 27.91 27.98 -22.98
C VAL A 32 26.87 28.36 -24.07
N THR A 33 26.46 29.64 -24.00
CA THR A 33 26.19 30.68 -25.04
C THR A 33 25.36 30.43 -26.31
N GLY A 34 24.35 31.30 -26.48
CA GLY A 34 23.84 31.78 -27.77
C GLY A 34 23.06 33.09 -27.60
N LYS A 35 23.61 34.20 -28.11
CA LYS A 35 23.06 35.57 -28.02
C LYS A 35 21.89 35.76 -28.99
N GLN A 36 20.81 36.44 -28.57
CA GLN A 36 20.28 37.61 -29.28
C GLN A 36 19.21 38.35 -28.46
N SER A 37 19.18 39.66 -28.71
CA SER A 37 18.69 40.75 -27.87
C SER A 37 17.35 41.26 -28.39
N VAL A 38 16.32 41.36 -27.53
CA VAL A 38 15.27 42.38 -27.67
C VAL A 38 14.93 42.90 -26.27
N LYS A 39 15.13 44.21 -26.09
CA LYS A 39 14.81 44.99 -24.90
C LYS A 39 13.29 45.06 -24.69
N GLN A 40 12.83 44.87 -23.45
CA GLN A 40 11.75 45.68 -22.89
C GLN A 40 11.85 45.73 -21.36
N GLU A 41 11.73 46.94 -20.84
CA GLU A 41 11.95 47.35 -19.46
C GLU A 41 10.94 46.76 -18.46
N ALA A 42 11.50 46.27 -17.36
CA ALA A 42 11.07 46.40 -15.97
C ALA A 42 9.61 46.75 -15.66
N GLN A 43 8.87 45.76 -15.17
CA GLN A 43 8.11 45.93 -13.92
C GLN A 43 8.43 44.80 -12.94
N LYS A 44 9.08 45.23 -11.86
CA LYS A 44 9.69 44.45 -10.79
C LYS A 44 8.62 44.13 -9.75
N ALA A 45 8.10 42.91 -9.75
CA ALA A 45 7.43 42.33 -8.60
C ALA A 45 7.85 40.85 -8.49
N ALA A 46 9.00 40.63 -7.85
CA ALA A 46 9.45 39.31 -7.44
C ALA A 46 8.47 38.76 -6.39
N LYS A 47 7.37 38.15 -6.85
CA LYS A 47 6.58 37.25 -6.02
C LYS A 47 7.43 36.01 -5.82
N ARG A 48 8.20 36.00 -4.71
CA ARG A 48 8.75 34.76 -4.16
C ARG A 48 7.60 33.75 -4.10
N PRO A 49 7.73 32.53 -4.64
CA PRO A 49 6.72 31.52 -4.39
C PRO A 49 6.66 31.36 -2.87
N HIS A 50 5.51 31.69 -2.28
CA HIS A 50 5.21 31.30 -0.93
C HIS A 50 5.33 29.78 -0.93
N MET A 51 6.43 29.27 -0.37
CA MET A 51 6.53 27.87 -0.02
C MET A 51 5.48 27.66 1.06
N VAL A 52 4.28 27.26 0.64
CA VAL A 52 3.24 26.78 1.54
C VAL A 52 3.84 25.54 2.16
N ARG A 53 4.44 25.70 3.34
CA ARG A 53 4.72 24.56 4.21
C ARG A 53 3.36 23.97 4.53
N HIS A 54 2.96 22.94 3.78
CA HIS A 54 1.95 22.03 4.22
C HIS A 54 2.47 21.48 5.56
N HIS A 55 1.96 22.04 6.65
CA HIS A 55 2.04 21.39 7.94
C HIS A 55 1.26 20.10 7.76
N HIS A 56 1.95 19.03 7.41
CA HIS A 56 1.40 17.71 7.64
C HIS A 56 1.17 17.65 9.15
N PRO A 57 -0.08 17.44 9.61
CA PRO A 57 -0.28 17.11 11.00
C PRO A 57 0.63 15.91 11.31
N PRO A 58 1.19 15.83 12.53
CA PRO A 58 1.97 14.67 12.92
C PRO A 58 1.13 13.44 12.62
N HIS A 59 1.58 12.61 11.67
CA HIS A 59 0.88 11.40 11.30
C HIS A 59 0.71 10.58 12.59
N PRO A 60 -0.52 10.19 12.99
CA PRO A 60 -0.67 9.26 14.08
C PRO A 60 0.18 8.03 13.73
N PRO A 61 0.95 7.49 14.69
CA PRO A 61 1.85 6.38 14.42
C PRO A 61 1.02 5.19 13.95
N ILE A 62 1.15 4.83 12.67
CA ILE A 62 0.36 3.78 11.99
C ILE A 62 0.31 2.47 12.79
N PHE A 63 1.39 2.13 13.49
CA PHE A 63 1.50 0.92 14.32
C PHE A 63 0.66 0.95 15.61
N LYS A 64 0.07 2.09 15.98
CA LYS A 64 -0.88 2.19 17.10
C LYS A 64 -2.34 2.01 16.65
N LEU A 65 -2.60 1.92 15.34
CA LEU A 65 -3.94 1.73 14.82
C LEU A 65 -4.44 0.30 15.09
N ASP A 66 -5.76 0.15 15.06
CA ASP A 66 -6.41 -1.14 15.21
C ASP A 66 -6.33 -1.96 13.92
N VAL A 67 -6.22 -3.27 14.12
CA VAL A 67 -6.24 -4.26 13.05
C VAL A 67 -7.69 -4.45 12.63
N PRO A 68 -8.04 -4.38 11.33
CA PRO A 68 -9.40 -4.61 10.89
C PRO A 68 -9.88 -6.04 11.18
N PRO A 69 -11.20 -6.30 11.20
CA PRO A 69 -11.76 -7.57 11.62
C PRO A 69 -11.22 -8.78 10.85
N ILE A 70 -11.22 -8.73 9.52
CA ILE A 70 -10.79 -9.87 8.68
C ILE A 70 -9.28 -10.17 8.84
N PRO A 71 -8.36 -9.20 8.70
CA PRO A 71 -6.94 -9.42 8.98
C PRO A 71 -6.68 -9.96 10.39
N ALA A 72 -7.44 -9.53 11.40
CA ALA A 72 -7.31 -10.02 12.76
C ALA A 72 -7.68 -11.51 12.88
N VAL A 73 -8.80 -11.96 12.31
CA VAL A 73 -9.24 -13.37 12.42
C VAL A 73 -8.31 -14.36 11.71
N ILE A 74 -7.57 -13.91 10.68
CA ILE A 74 -6.55 -14.74 10.00
C ILE A 74 -5.14 -14.53 10.55
N ASN A 75 -4.99 -13.85 11.69
CA ASN A 75 -3.69 -13.56 12.32
C ASN A 75 -2.68 -12.89 11.37
N ILE A 76 -3.16 -11.99 10.50
CA ILE A 76 -2.33 -11.10 9.68
C ILE A 76 -2.64 -9.68 10.10
N PRO A 77 -1.97 -9.15 11.13
CA PRO A 77 -2.32 -7.86 11.69
C PRO A 77 -1.83 -6.70 10.81
N LEU A 78 -2.61 -6.41 9.76
CA LEU A 78 -2.43 -5.24 8.91
C LEU A 78 -3.05 -3.99 9.55
N VAL A 79 -2.37 -2.87 9.42
CA VAL A 79 -2.83 -1.54 9.83
C VAL A 79 -2.81 -0.59 8.63
N PHE A 80 -3.79 0.31 8.60
CA PHE A 80 -4.06 1.18 7.45
C PHE A 80 -4.19 2.62 7.90
N TYR A 81 -3.38 3.50 7.33
CA TYR A 81 -3.40 4.92 7.61
C TYR A 81 -3.64 5.73 6.33
N ARG A 82 -4.61 6.64 6.36
CA ARG A 82 -4.87 7.55 5.24
C ARG A 82 -3.91 8.72 5.29
N ILE A 83 -3.17 8.93 4.20
CA ILE A 83 -2.30 10.11 4.06
C ILE A 83 -3.16 11.37 3.93
N GLY A 84 -4.33 11.24 3.33
CA GLY A 84 -5.37 12.26 3.26
C GLY A 84 -6.23 12.09 2.02
N SER A 85 -7.54 12.26 2.17
CA SER A 85 -8.48 12.38 1.06
C SER A 85 -8.80 13.86 0.85
N LYS A 86 -7.87 14.64 0.29
CA LYS A 86 -8.09 16.05 -0.04
C LYS A 86 -8.86 16.23 -1.36
N SER A 87 -9.83 15.38 -1.66
CA SER A 87 -10.66 15.63 -2.83
C SER A 87 -12.10 15.23 -2.55
N SER A 88 -12.99 16.15 -2.87
CA SER A 88 -14.43 16.00 -2.82
C SER A 88 -14.87 14.88 -3.76
N ASN A 89 -15.29 13.76 -3.18
CA ASN A 89 -16.14 12.73 -3.79
C ASN A 89 -15.78 12.32 -5.23
N ARG A 90 -14.48 12.05 -5.45
CA ARG A 90 -13.95 11.58 -6.72
C ARG A 90 -13.85 10.06 -6.71
N ALA A 91 -14.62 9.40 -7.57
CA ALA A 91 -14.61 7.94 -7.71
C ALA A 91 -13.22 7.39 -8.11
N ASP A 92 -12.40 8.18 -8.80
CA ASP A 92 -11.02 7.80 -9.12
C ASP A 92 -10.08 7.80 -7.89
N LEU A 93 -10.56 8.23 -6.73
CA LEU A 93 -9.87 8.06 -5.45
C LEU A 93 -10.41 6.90 -4.61
N ASP A 94 -11.30 6.07 -5.15
CA ASP A 94 -11.72 4.86 -4.44
C ASP A 94 -10.53 3.90 -4.34
N ASN A 95 -10.38 3.30 -3.17
CA ASN A 95 -9.36 2.29 -2.90
C ASN A 95 -10.07 1.01 -2.47
N GLN A 96 -10.67 0.34 -3.47
CA GLN A 96 -11.48 -0.85 -3.24
C GLN A 96 -10.72 -1.95 -2.48
N MET A 97 -9.42 -2.11 -2.75
CA MET A 97 -8.59 -3.07 -2.00
C MET A 97 -8.65 -2.82 -0.49
N VAL A 98 -8.47 -1.57 -0.06
CA VAL A 98 -8.52 -1.23 1.36
C VAL A 98 -9.94 -1.25 1.89
N THR A 99 -10.94 -0.85 1.10
CA THR A 99 -12.36 -1.00 1.46
C THR A 99 -12.66 -2.46 1.80
N TYR A 100 -12.24 -3.40 0.97
CA TYR A 100 -12.49 -4.83 1.18
C TYR A 100 -11.74 -5.37 2.40
N MET A 101 -10.50 -4.93 2.62
CA MET A 101 -9.74 -5.30 3.82
C MET A 101 -10.29 -4.65 5.11
N LYS A 102 -11.16 -3.64 5.00
CA LYS A 102 -11.80 -2.94 6.13
C LYS A 102 -13.21 -3.43 6.44
N ILE A 103 -13.73 -4.43 5.73
CA ILE A 103 -15.07 -4.93 5.99
C ILE A 103 -15.22 -5.52 7.39
N ASP A 104 -16.39 -5.33 7.95
CA ASP A 104 -16.84 -6.02 9.13
C ASP A 104 -17.21 -7.47 8.81
N ALA A 105 -16.81 -8.39 9.69
CA ALA A 105 -16.95 -9.83 9.46
C ALA A 105 -18.41 -10.32 9.53
N ILE A 106 -19.34 -9.52 10.06
CA ILE A 106 -20.74 -9.91 10.23
C ILE A 106 -21.64 -9.23 9.20
N SER A 107 -21.40 -7.97 8.91
CA SER A 107 -22.22 -7.20 7.96
C SER A 107 -21.69 -7.25 6.53
N GLY A 108 -20.40 -7.53 6.35
CA GLY A 108 -19.74 -7.46 5.04
C GLY A 108 -19.48 -6.03 4.56
N PHE A 109 -19.83 -5.01 5.34
CA PHE A 109 -19.61 -3.61 5.00
C PHE A 109 -18.36 -3.06 5.67
N ALA A 110 -17.60 -2.25 4.94
CA ALA A 110 -16.59 -1.40 5.55
C ALA A 110 -17.27 -0.28 6.37
N PRO A 111 -16.62 0.29 7.40
CA PRO A 111 -17.13 1.49 8.06
C PRO A 111 -17.34 2.63 7.04
N PRO A 112 -18.31 3.53 7.25
CA PRO A 112 -18.71 4.54 6.25
C PRO A 112 -17.55 5.35 5.69
N GLU A 113 -16.58 5.72 6.53
CA GLU A 113 -15.41 6.47 6.10
C GLU A 113 -14.54 5.68 5.10
N TRP A 114 -14.57 4.34 5.13
CA TRP A 114 -13.85 3.39 4.26
C TRP A 114 -14.62 2.90 3.03
N GLN A 115 -15.86 3.34 2.83
CA GLN A 115 -16.68 2.87 1.70
C GLN A 115 -16.42 3.62 0.38
N SER A 116 -16.04 4.89 0.44
CA SER A 116 -15.80 5.73 -0.76
C SER A 116 -14.77 6.82 -0.47
N GLY A 117 -14.15 7.36 -1.53
CA GLY A 117 -13.20 8.47 -1.44
C GLY A 117 -12.01 8.19 -0.51
N VAL A 118 -11.59 6.92 -0.43
CA VAL A 118 -10.57 6.44 0.53
C VAL A 118 -9.22 7.11 0.29
N GLY A 119 -8.87 7.32 -0.98
CA GLY A 119 -7.62 7.93 -1.42
C GLY A 119 -6.39 7.05 -1.17
N SER A 120 -5.23 7.70 -1.07
CA SER A 120 -3.96 7.04 -0.81
C SER A 120 -3.85 6.57 0.65
N VAL A 121 -3.48 5.30 0.80
CA VAL A 121 -3.38 4.61 2.10
C VAL A 121 -1.98 4.02 2.25
N ILE A 122 -1.39 4.23 3.42
CA ILE A 122 -0.23 3.47 3.89
C ILE A 122 -0.74 2.19 4.54
N CYS A 123 -0.23 1.05 4.09
CA CYS A 123 -0.47 -0.26 4.68
C CYS A 123 0.83 -0.76 5.32
N ALA A 124 0.75 -1.29 6.54
CA ALA A 124 1.89 -1.88 7.23
C ALA A 124 1.46 -3.06 8.11
N ARG A 125 2.42 -3.92 8.49
CA ARG A 125 2.21 -4.91 9.55
C ARG A 125 2.36 -4.24 10.92
N LYS A 126 1.45 -4.53 11.85
CA LYS A 126 1.43 -3.92 13.19
C LYS A 126 2.72 -4.20 13.97
N GLU A 127 3.25 -5.41 13.84
CA GLU A 127 4.51 -5.90 14.41
C GLU A 127 5.76 -5.49 13.63
N ARG A 128 5.63 -4.59 12.65
CA ARG A 128 6.76 -4.00 11.90
C ARG A 128 7.61 -5.01 11.11
N LYS A 129 7.02 -6.16 10.79
CA LYS A 129 7.62 -7.13 9.86
C LYS A 129 7.47 -6.67 8.41
N LEU A 130 8.32 -7.20 7.54
CA LEU A 130 8.31 -6.89 6.11
C LEU A 130 6.94 -7.19 5.49
N LEU A 131 6.45 -6.26 4.67
CA LEU A 131 5.19 -6.38 3.95
C LEU A 131 5.43 -6.04 2.48
N LEU A 132 5.38 -7.06 1.63
CA LEU A 132 5.60 -6.95 0.19
C LEU A 132 4.27 -6.74 -0.53
N PRO A 133 4.26 -6.14 -1.73
CA PRO A 133 3.01 -5.85 -2.45
C PRO A 133 2.10 -7.07 -2.63
N TYR A 134 2.66 -8.24 -2.95
CA TYR A 134 1.92 -9.48 -3.11
C TYR A 134 1.31 -10.02 -1.80
N HIS A 135 1.85 -9.65 -0.63
CA HIS A 135 1.22 -9.99 0.64
C HIS A 135 -0.11 -9.24 0.81
N VAL A 136 -0.08 -7.94 0.50
CA VAL A 136 -1.31 -7.12 0.48
C VAL A 136 -2.26 -7.67 -0.58
N GLU A 137 -1.73 -8.11 -1.72
CA GLU A 137 -2.50 -8.76 -2.77
C GLU A 137 -3.24 -10.01 -2.28
N GLY A 138 -2.54 -10.93 -1.61
CA GLY A 138 -3.16 -12.14 -1.06
C GLY A 138 -4.27 -11.86 -0.06
N VAL A 139 -4.08 -10.86 0.82
CA VAL A 139 -5.08 -10.51 1.83
C VAL A 139 -6.31 -9.84 1.22
N TRP A 140 -6.16 -8.93 0.25
CA TRP A 140 -7.35 -8.34 -0.37
C TRP A 140 -8.13 -9.36 -1.20
N MET A 141 -7.46 -10.28 -1.93
CA MET A 141 -8.14 -11.35 -2.67
C MET A 141 -8.92 -12.29 -1.74
N PHE A 142 -8.39 -12.54 -0.54
CA PHE A 142 -9.11 -13.30 0.47
C PHE A 142 -10.37 -12.56 0.95
N CYS A 143 -10.28 -11.24 1.16
CA CYS A 143 -11.43 -10.41 1.52
C CYS A 143 -12.46 -10.32 0.38
N ASP A 144 -12.02 -10.25 -0.88
CA ASP A 144 -12.86 -10.29 -2.08
C ASP A 144 -13.67 -11.60 -2.13
N ARG A 145 -13.02 -12.75 -1.91
CA ARG A 145 -13.70 -14.05 -1.80
C ARG A 145 -14.73 -14.09 -0.66
N ILE A 146 -14.50 -13.39 0.44
CA ILE A 146 -15.48 -13.28 1.53
C ILE A 146 -16.71 -12.50 1.05
N LEU A 147 -16.52 -11.43 0.29
CA LEU A 147 -17.59 -10.59 -0.24
C LEU A 147 -18.50 -11.33 -1.23
N ASP A 148 -17.97 -12.28 -2.00
CA ASP A 148 -18.80 -13.15 -2.86
C ASP A 148 -19.93 -13.83 -2.07
N TYR A 149 -19.69 -14.24 -0.82
CA TYR A 149 -20.72 -14.87 0.02
C TYR A 149 -21.81 -13.88 0.46
N PHE A 150 -21.43 -12.62 0.71
CA PHE A 150 -22.39 -11.56 1.00
C PHE A 150 -23.21 -11.22 -0.24
N GLY A 151 -22.59 -11.15 -1.42
CA GLY A 151 -23.27 -10.92 -2.70
C GLY A 151 -24.27 -12.03 -3.07
N ASP A 152 -23.93 -13.28 -2.75
CA ASP A 152 -24.79 -14.46 -2.99
C ASP A 152 -25.93 -14.61 -1.96
N SER A 153 -26.15 -13.64 -1.06
CA SER A 153 -27.13 -13.72 0.04
C SER A 153 -26.93 -14.91 0.99
N LYS A 154 -25.70 -15.45 1.08
CA LYS A 154 -25.34 -16.55 1.99
C LYS A 154 -25.01 -16.08 3.41
N GLY A 155 -24.88 -14.76 3.59
CA GLY A 155 -24.49 -14.15 4.86
C GLY A 155 -23.01 -14.40 5.21
N PRO A 156 -22.61 -14.16 6.47
CA PRO A 156 -21.23 -14.27 6.91
C PRO A 156 -20.61 -15.66 6.71
N PRO A 157 -19.54 -15.80 5.92
CA PRO A 157 -18.89 -17.09 5.70
C PRO A 157 -17.97 -17.47 6.86
N SER A 158 -18.53 -17.79 8.02
CA SER A 158 -17.79 -18.19 9.23
C SER A 158 -16.76 -19.30 8.99
N GLN A 159 -17.04 -20.22 8.06
CA GLN A 159 -16.11 -21.28 7.64
C GLN A 159 -14.81 -20.75 7.02
N LEU A 160 -14.81 -19.54 6.44
CA LEU A 160 -13.64 -18.93 5.82
C LEU A 160 -12.75 -18.21 6.83
N TYR A 161 -13.27 -17.75 7.97
CA TYR A 161 -12.54 -16.93 8.97
C TYR A 161 -11.55 -17.73 9.80
N LYS A 162 -10.60 -18.36 9.12
CA LYS A 162 -9.60 -19.27 9.66
C LYS A 162 -8.29 -19.07 8.92
N ARG A 163 -7.19 -19.07 9.67
CA ARG A 163 -5.83 -18.94 9.13
C ARG A 163 -5.54 -20.00 8.06
N GLU A 164 -5.97 -21.24 8.30
CA GLU A 164 -5.65 -22.39 7.45
C GLU A 164 -6.34 -22.29 6.09
N VAL A 165 -7.53 -21.69 6.06
CA VAL A 165 -8.28 -21.45 4.81
C VAL A 165 -7.58 -20.36 3.99
N PHE A 166 -7.13 -19.29 4.65
CA PHE A 166 -6.30 -18.27 4.01
C PHE A 166 -5.01 -18.88 3.45
N GLU A 167 -4.28 -19.69 4.24
CA GLU A 167 -3.02 -20.29 3.79
C GLU A 167 -3.21 -21.25 2.59
N THR A 168 -4.35 -21.94 2.52
CA THR A 168 -4.69 -22.77 1.37
C THR A 168 -4.85 -21.93 0.09
N LEU A 169 -5.55 -20.79 0.20
CA LEU A 169 -5.66 -19.82 -0.89
C LEU A 169 -4.31 -19.20 -1.25
N TRP A 170 -3.52 -18.82 -0.25
CA TRP A 170 -2.19 -18.26 -0.43
C TRP A 170 -1.28 -19.21 -1.22
N LYS A 171 -1.26 -20.50 -0.86
CA LYS A 171 -0.51 -21.52 -1.59
C LYS A 171 -0.95 -21.63 -3.06
N SER A 172 -2.25 -21.53 -3.34
CA SER A 172 -2.75 -21.52 -4.71
C SER A 172 -2.33 -20.26 -5.46
N TYR A 173 -2.38 -19.11 -4.80
CA TYR A 173 -1.95 -17.82 -5.34
C TYR A 173 -0.47 -17.84 -5.72
N CYS A 174 0.42 -18.26 -4.81
CA CYS A 174 1.85 -18.38 -5.08
C CYS A 174 2.14 -19.29 -6.27
N LYS A 175 1.50 -20.47 -6.33
CA LYS A 175 1.68 -21.41 -7.46
C LYS A 175 1.31 -20.79 -8.80
N ASN A 176 0.19 -20.04 -8.84
CA ASN A 176 -0.27 -19.39 -10.06
C ASN A 176 0.65 -18.22 -10.46
N HIS A 177 1.10 -17.43 -9.47
CA HIS A 177 2.02 -16.33 -9.69
C HIS A 177 3.39 -16.83 -10.19
N ASP A 178 3.93 -17.90 -9.61
CA ASP A 178 5.18 -18.54 -10.06
C ASP A 178 5.05 -19.14 -11.47
N ALA A 179 3.89 -19.72 -11.78
CA ALA A 179 3.61 -20.21 -13.13
C ALA A 179 3.53 -19.05 -14.15
N PHE A 180 2.93 -17.92 -13.76
CA PHE A 180 2.86 -16.72 -14.59
C PHE A 180 4.25 -16.12 -14.85
N ARG A 181 5.07 -15.94 -13.80
CA ARG A 181 6.45 -15.44 -13.92
C ARG A 181 7.30 -16.29 -14.88
N ARG A 182 7.25 -17.62 -14.72
CA ARG A 182 7.96 -18.55 -15.61
C ARG A 182 7.49 -18.43 -17.07
N LYS A 183 6.20 -18.21 -17.31
CA LYS A 183 5.66 -18.01 -18.67
C LYS A 183 6.12 -16.68 -19.30
N GLN A 184 6.38 -15.65 -18.49
CA GLN A 184 6.85 -14.34 -18.94
C GLN A 184 8.39 -14.27 -19.07
N GLY A 185 9.13 -15.32 -18.69
CA GLY A 185 10.60 -15.35 -18.77
C GLY A 185 11.33 -14.58 -17.67
N TRP A 186 10.71 -14.44 -16.49
CA TRP A 186 11.27 -13.77 -15.30
C TRP A 186 11.80 -14.75 -14.25
#